data_AF-A0A0F9ATW1-F1
#
_entry.id   AF-A0A0F9ATW1-F1
#
_cell.length_a   1.000
_cell.length_b   1.000
_cell.length_c   1.000
_cell.angle_alpha   90.00
_cell.angle_beta   90.00
_cell.angle_gamma   90.00
#
_symmetry.space_group_name_H-M   'P 1'
#
loop_
_entity.id
_entity.type
_entity.pdbx_description
1 polymer ?
#
loop_
_entity_poly.entity_id
_entity_poly.type
_entity_poly.pdbx_seq_one_letter_code
_entity_poly.pdbx_strand_id
1 'polypeptide(L)'
;RMYPASPWDVADAAAAGNPRKAMTLLSYLYKHMGDGASVPITIGLQSLVLKLIITRQLMDLGEPTSVMAIRLDMHEFPLKKNILPLARRHTVDKLLKQMVELCRLETQVKGSARSKRTRVELAVLSLAA
;
A
#
# COMPACT_ATOMS: atom_id res chain seq x y z
N ARG A 1 -12.73 20.11 1.90
CA ARG A 1 -12.17 19.76 3.24
C ARG A 1 -11.38 18.47 3.07
N MET A 2 -10.06 18.51 3.21
CA MET A 2 -9.24 17.30 3.22
C MET A 2 -9.38 16.72 4.64
N TYR A 3 -10.02 15.55 4.77
CA TYR A 3 -10.00 14.78 6.01
C TYR A 3 -8.52 14.54 6.41
N PRO A 4 -8.19 14.40 7.71
CA PRO A 4 -6.81 14.14 8.10
C PRO A 4 -6.34 12.89 7.37
N ALA A 5 -5.39 13.07 6.46
CA ALA A 5 -4.89 11.97 5.64
C ALA A 5 -4.20 10.98 6.58
N SER A 6 -4.49 9.71 6.37
CA SER A 6 -3.88 8.59 7.05
C SER A 6 -2.77 8.02 6.17
N PRO A 7 -1.69 7.45 6.74
CA PRO A 7 -0.67 6.72 5.98
C PRO A 7 -1.23 5.64 5.03
N TRP A 8 -2.37 5.03 5.40
CA TRP A 8 -3.09 4.04 4.60
C TRP A 8 -3.76 4.65 3.36
N ASP A 9 -4.19 5.92 3.41
CA ASP A 9 -4.79 6.60 2.26
C ASP A 9 -3.77 6.77 1.12
N VAL A 10 -2.49 6.95 1.45
CA VAL A 10 -1.40 6.99 0.46
C VAL A 10 -1.27 5.64 -0.23
N ALA A 11 -1.28 4.55 0.54
CA ALA A 11 -1.18 3.20 0.01
C ALA A 11 -2.38 2.86 -0.89
N ASP A 12 -3.60 3.18 -0.47
CA ASP A 12 -4.81 2.97 -1.25
C ASP A 12 -4.79 3.77 -2.55
N ALA A 13 -4.38 5.04 -2.51
CA ALA A 13 -4.26 5.86 -3.70
C ALA A 13 -3.18 5.35 -4.67
N ALA A 14 -2.06 4.85 -4.14
CA ALA A 14 -1.00 4.25 -4.93
C ALA A 14 -1.47 2.96 -5.61
N ALA A 15 -2.02 2.01 -4.85
CA ALA A 15 -2.53 0.75 -5.39
C ALA A 15 -3.69 0.94 -6.39
N ALA A 16 -4.45 2.03 -6.26
CA ALA A 16 -5.50 2.43 -7.21
C ALA A 16 -4.95 3.03 -8.52
N GLY A 17 -3.63 3.13 -8.70
CA GLY A 17 -3.02 3.71 -9.89
C GLY A 17 -3.27 5.22 -10.03
N ASN A 18 -3.37 5.93 -8.90
CA ASN A 18 -3.56 7.38 -8.89
C ASN A 18 -2.33 8.08 -8.29
N PRO A 19 -1.22 8.20 -9.04
CA PRO A 19 0.03 8.76 -8.53
C PRO A 19 -0.14 10.21 -8.06
N ARG A 20 -0.97 11.01 -8.75
CA ARG A 20 -1.21 12.41 -8.36
C ARG A 20 -1.87 12.52 -6.99
N LYS A 21 -2.90 11.71 -6.73
CA LYS A 21 -3.56 11.67 -5.41
C LYS A 21 -2.62 11.13 -4.34
N ALA A 22 -1.90 10.05 -4.63
CA ALA A 22 -0.95 9.44 -3.70
C ALA A 22 0.13 10.44 -3.26
N MET A 23 0.75 11.15 -4.20
CA MET A 23 1.77 12.16 -3.92
C MET A 23 1.23 13.39 -3.18
N THR A 24 -0.03 13.76 -3.43
CA THR A 24 -0.71 14.85 -2.71
C THR A 24 -0.93 14.49 -1.23
N LEU A 25 -1.42 13.27 -0.96
CA LEU A 25 -1.60 12.74 0.39
C LEU A 25 -0.24 12.58 1.10
N LEU A 26 0.76 12.09 0.38
CA LEU A 26 2.14 11.93 0.88
C LEU A 26 2.73 13.28 1.31
N SER A 27 2.60 14.30 0.47
CA SER A 27 3.08 15.66 0.75
C SER A 27 2.37 16.27 1.97
N TYR A 28 1.06 16.03 2.10
CA TYR A 28 0.29 16.43 3.27
C TYR A 28 0.83 15.78 4.55
N LEU A 29 1.04 14.45 4.55
CA LEU A 29 1.58 13.74 5.70
C LEU A 29 2.97 14.25 6.11
N TYR A 30 3.88 14.46 5.16
CA TYR A 30 5.20 15.02 5.46
C TYR A 30 5.13 16.45 6.02
N LYS A 31 4.20 17.27 5.55
CA LYS A 31 3.99 18.62 6.09
C LYS A 31 3.56 18.61 7.56
N HIS A 32 2.77 17.62 7.97
CA HIS A 32 2.19 17.57 9.32
C HIS A 32 2.95 16.68 10.31
N MET A 33 3.60 15.61 9.85
CA MET A 33 4.34 14.66 10.68
C MET A 33 5.86 14.78 10.55
N GLY A 34 6.35 15.60 9.61
CA GLY A 34 7.77 15.69 9.28
C GLY A 34 8.33 14.37 8.76
N ASP A 35 9.64 14.16 8.95
CA ASP A 35 10.33 12.93 8.52
C ASP A 35 9.80 11.66 9.21
N GLY A 36 9.15 11.82 10.37
CA GLY A 36 8.48 10.75 11.10
C GLY A 36 7.35 10.07 10.32
N ALA A 37 6.85 10.68 9.23
CA ALA A 37 5.85 10.07 8.36
C ALA A 37 6.37 8.82 7.61
N SER A 38 7.68 8.75 7.35
CA SER A 38 8.29 7.75 6.46
C SER A 38 8.00 6.31 6.91
N VAL A 39 8.08 6.04 8.22
CA VAL A 39 7.85 4.72 8.80
C VAL A 39 6.39 4.28 8.68
N PRO A 40 5.39 5.02 9.17
CA PRO A 40 4.00 4.59 9.07
C PRO A 40 3.49 4.52 7.63
N ILE A 41 3.97 5.36 6.71
CA ILE A 41 3.64 5.23 5.28
C ILE A 41 4.17 3.92 4.71
N THR A 42 5.42 3.57 5.03
CA THR A 42 6.03 2.30 4.59
C THR A 42 5.25 1.10 5.12
N ILE A 43 4.87 1.12 6.39
CA ILE A 43 4.03 0.07 7.01
C ILE A 43 2.67 -0.03 6.32
N GLY A 44 2.04 1.10 6.01
CA GLY A 44 0.77 1.13 5.28
C GLY A 44 0.87 0.51 3.89
N LEU A 45 1.93 0.84 3.14
CA LEU A 45 2.23 0.25 1.84
C LEU A 45 2.44 -1.26 1.93
N GLN A 46 3.28 -1.73 2.86
CA GLN A 46 3.53 -3.16 3.07
C GLN A 46 2.24 -3.90 3.43
N SER A 47 1.47 -3.37 4.39
CA SER A 47 0.22 -3.98 4.85
C SER A 47 -0.80 -4.13 3.71
N LEU A 48 -0.94 -3.10 2.86
CA LEU A 48 -1.85 -3.17 1.72
C LEU A 48 -1.34 -4.16 0.67
N VAL A 49 -0.06 -4.10 0.29
CA VAL A 49 0.51 -5.02 -0.71
C VAL A 49 0.39 -6.48 -0.25
N LEU A 50 0.60 -6.78 1.04
CA LEU A 50 0.39 -8.11 1.59
C LEU A 50 -1.06 -8.60 1.40
N LYS A 51 -2.04 -7.74 1.74
CA LYS A 51 -3.46 -8.06 1.51
C LYS A 51 -3.74 -8.31 0.04
N LEU A 52 -3.16 -7.52 -0.86
CA LEU A 52 -3.32 -7.70 -2.31
C LEU A 52 -2.70 -9.02 -2.81
N ILE A 53 -1.53 -9.42 -2.30
CA ILE A 53 -0.89 -10.70 -2.63
C ILE A 53 -1.80 -11.86 -2.25
N ILE A 54 -2.22 -11.90 -0.98
CA ILE A 54 -3.09 -12.96 -0.46
C ILE A 54 -4.40 -13.01 -1.27
N THR A 55 -5.04 -11.84 -1.47
CA THR A 55 -6.28 -11.76 -2.25
C THR A 55 -6.09 -12.27 -3.67
N ARG A 56 -5.04 -11.84 -4.37
CA ARG A 56 -4.79 -12.24 -5.76
C ARG A 56 -4.50 -13.74 -5.88
N GLN A 57 -3.72 -14.30 -4.96
CA GLN A 57 -3.47 -15.75 -4.92
C GLN A 57 -4.75 -16.55 -4.70
N LEU A 58 -5.61 -16.15 -3.75
CA LEU A 58 -6.88 -16.83 -3.51
C LEU A 58 -7.84 -16.68 -4.69
N MET A 59 -7.82 -15.54 -5.38
CA MET A 59 -8.56 -15.34 -6.63
C MET A 59 -8.08 -16.27 -7.74
N ASP A 60 -6.76 -16.46 -7.88
CA ASP A 60 -6.18 -17.36 -8.89
C ASP A 60 -6.52 -18.83 -8.60
N LEU A 61 -6.72 -19.18 -7.32
CA LEU A 61 -7.20 -20.50 -6.89
C LEU A 61 -8.72 -20.69 -7.01
N GLY A 62 -9.47 -19.64 -7.37
CA GLY A 62 -10.93 -19.70 -7.50
C GLY A 62 -11.70 -19.76 -6.18
N GLU A 63 -11.08 -19.35 -5.07
CA GLU A 63 -11.71 -19.36 -3.75
C GLU A 63 -12.92 -18.41 -3.69
N PRO A 64 -13.96 -18.70 -2.90
CA PRO A 64 -15.09 -17.79 -2.72
C PRO A 64 -14.69 -16.59 -1.87
N THR A 65 -15.38 -15.47 -2.06
CA THR A 65 -15.06 -14.21 -1.36
C THR A 65 -15.21 -14.30 0.16
N SER A 66 -16.11 -15.15 0.65
CA SER A 66 -16.28 -15.43 2.08
C SER A 66 -15.02 -16.06 2.70
N VAL A 67 -14.36 -16.99 2.00
CA VAL A 67 -13.10 -17.60 2.46
C VAL A 67 -11.98 -16.58 2.46
N MET A 68 -11.89 -15.74 1.43
CA MET A 68 -10.91 -14.65 1.38
C MET A 68 -11.09 -13.67 2.54
N ALA A 69 -12.33 -13.32 2.88
CA ALA A 69 -12.67 -12.43 3.98
C ALA A 69 -12.15 -12.98 5.33
N ILE A 70 -12.35 -14.28 5.57
CA ILE A 70 -11.83 -14.98 6.75
C ILE A 70 -10.30 -14.96 6.77
N ARG A 71 -9.64 -15.26 5.63
CA ARG A 71 -8.16 -15.30 5.54
C ARG A 71 -7.50 -13.93 5.78
N LEU A 72 -8.20 -12.85 5.45
CA LEU A 72 -7.73 -11.49 5.61
C LEU A 72 -8.20 -10.85 6.94
N ASP A 73 -8.87 -11.60 7.80
CA ASP A 73 -9.49 -11.14 9.04
C ASP A 73 -10.31 -9.85 8.81
N MET A 74 -11.18 -9.87 7.81
CA MET A 74 -11.98 -8.72 7.42
C MET A 74 -13.38 -9.10 7.01
N HIS A 75 -14.32 -8.16 7.15
CA HIS A 75 -15.68 -8.37 6.68
C HIS A 75 -15.73 -8.43 5.13
N GLU A 76 -16.65 -9.21 4.59
CA GLU A 76 -16.76 -9.46 3.15
C GLU A 76 -17.10 -8.19 2.34
N PHE A 77 -17.93 -7.30 2.91
CA PHE A 77 -18.34 -6.06 2.25
C PHE A 77 -17.16 -5.12 1.94
N PRO A 78 -16.30 -4.72 2.92
CA PRO A 78 -15.07 -3.97 2.64
C PRO A 78 -14.10 -4.68 1.68
N LEU A 79 -13.99 -6.01 1.74
CA LEU A 79 -13.16 -6.78 0.81
C LEU A 79 -13.65 -6.60 -0.63
N LYS A 80 -14.95 -6.78 -0.86
CA LYS A 80 -15.57 -6.61 -2.20
C LYS A 80 -15.46 -5.18 -2.71
N LYS A 81 -15.67 -4.19 -1.84
CA LYS A 81 -15.71 -2.78 -2.22
C LYS A 81 -14.31 -2.19 -2.47
N ASN A 82 -13.34 -2.55 -1.63
CA ASN A 82 -12.06 -1.84 -1.58
C ASN A 82 -10.89 -2.69 -2.08
N ILE A 83 -10.81 -3.97 -1.71
CA ILE A 83 -9.61 -4.78 -1.95
C ILE A 83 -9.70 -5.58 -3.26
N LEU A 84 -10.83 -6.24 -3.55
CA LEU A 84 -10.99 -7.01 -4.80
C LEU A 84 -10.76 -6.18 -6.07
N PRO A 85 -11.28 -4.93 -6.19
CA PRO A 85 -11.03 -4.12 -7.38
C PRO A 85 -9.55 -3.78 -7.57
N LEU A 86 -8.80 -3.61 -6.47
CA LEU A 86 -7.37 -3.36 -6.49
C LEU A 86 -6.60 -4.63 -6.87
N ALA A 87 -6.91 -5.77 -6.23
CA ALA A 87 -6.25 -7.04 -6.48
C ALA A 87 -6.38 -7.50 -7.95
N ARG A 88 -7.51 -7.19 -8.61
CA ARG A 88 -7.72 -7.47 -10.04
C ARG A 88 -6.76 -6.74 -10.98
N ARG A 89 -6.21 -5.59 -10.57
CA ARG A 89 -5.34 -4.75 -11.40
C ARG A 89 -3.88 -5.16 -11.38
N HIS A 90 -3.50 -6.02 -10.44
CA HIS A 90 -2.12 -6.42 -10.21
C HIS A 90 -1.93 -7.91 -10.48
N THR A 91 -0.71 -8.29 -10.83
CA THR A 91 -0.28 -9.69 -10.86
C THR A 91 0.44 -10.04 -9.56
N VAL A 92 0.43 -11.31 -9.17
CA VAL A 92 1.16 -11.78 -7.98
C VAL A 92 2.65 -11.47 -8.10
N ASP A 93 3.25 -11.68 -9.27
CA ASP A 93 4.68 -11.38 -9.52
C ASP A 93 5.02 -9.89 -9.28
N LYS A 94 4.20 -8.96 -9.80
CA LYS A 94 4.41 -7.52 -9.59
C LYS A 94 4.31 -7.15 -8.11
N LEU A 95 3.32 -7.70 -7.40
CA LEU A 95 3.13 -7.43 -5.98
C LEU A 95 4.27 -8.01 -5.12
N LEU A 96 4.79 -9.20 -5.45
CA LEU A 96 5.92 -9.80 -4.74
C LEU A 96 7.21 -8.98 -4.93
N LYS A 97 7.50 -8.54 -6.16
CA LYS A 97 8.63 -7.63 -6.44
C LYS A 97 8.50 -6.33 -5.64
N GLN A 98 7.30 -5.75 -5.62
CA GLN A 98 7.03 -4.54 -4.84
C GLN A 98 7.20 -4.79 -3.33
N MET A 99 6.78 -5.94 -2.80
CA MET A 99 6.96 -6.29 -1.39
C MET A 99 8.45 -6.36 -1.01
N VAL A 100 9.29 -6.98 -1.86
CA VAL A 100 10.75 -7.03 -1.62
C VAL A 100 11.34 -5.63 -1.52
N GLU A 101 10.99 -4.73 -2.44
CA GLU A 101 11.44 -3.34 -2.39
C GLU A 101 10.95 -2.59 -1.14
N LEU A 102 9.70 -2.85 -0.71
CA LEU A 102 9.16 -2.25 0.50
C LEU A 102 9.84 -2.76 1.78
N CYS A 103 10.18 -4.05 1.87
CA CYS A 103 10.99 -4.59 2.97
C CYS A 103 12.38 -3.95 3.02
N ARG A 104 13.01 -3.72 1.86
CA ARG A 104 14.27 -2.98 1.78
C ARG A 104 14.08 -1.53 2.24
N LEU A 105 13.02 -0.86 1.80
CA LEU A 105 12.68 0.50 2.22
C LEU A 105 12.49 0.57 3.74
N GLU A 106 11.81 -0.40 4.35
CA GLU A 106 11.56 -0.46 5.80
C GLU A 106 12.86 -0.35 6.61
N THR A 107 13.89 -1.12 6.23
CA THR A 107 15.20 -1.05 6.88
C THR A 107 15.85 0.33 6.72
N GLN A 108 15.68 0.97 5.56
CA GLN A 108 16.25 2.29 5.26
C GLN A 108 15.54 3.41 6.03
N VAL A 109 14.22 3.39 6.12
CA VAL A 109 13.45 4.44 6.82
C VAL A 109 13.60 4.36 8.33
N LYS A 110 13.78 3.14 8.88
CA LYS A 110 14.06 2.93 10.31
C LYS A 110 15.51 3.23 10.67
N GLY A 111 16.46 3.04 9.75
CA GLY A 111 17.88 3.34 9.94
C GLY A 111 18.24 4.82 9.78
N SER A 112 19.54 5.10 9.67
CA SER A 112 20.12 6.44 9.46
C SER A 112 20.23 6.83 7.99
N ALA A 113 19.43 6.23 7.10
CA ALA A 113 19.52 6.48 5.66
C ALA A 113 19.30 7.96 5.34
N ARG A 114 20.15 8.51 4.45
CA ARG A 114 19.93 9.82 3.84
C ARG A 114 18.75 9.74 2.86
N SER A 115 17.99 10.83 2.77
CA SER A 115 16.88 11.01 1.82
C SER A 115 15.72 10.00 1.97
N LYS A 116 15.30 9.72 3.21
CA LYS A 116 14.16 8.82 3.52
C LYS A 116 12.90 9.19 2.74
N ARG A 117 12.57 10.48 2.72
CA ARG A 117 11.43 11.02 1.99
C ARG A 117 11.43 10.64 0.51
N THR A 118 12.52 10.90 -0.20
CA THR A 118 12.65 10.58 -1.63
C THR A 118 12.50 9.08 -1.89
N ARG A 119 13.04 8.23 -1.02
CA ARG A 119 12.90 6.77 -1.16
C ARG A 119 11.45 6.31 -1.01
N VAL A 120 10.71 6.90 -0.07
CA VAL A 120 9.27 6.65 0.08
C VAL A 120 8.48 7.17 -1.13
N GLU A 121 8.80 8.36 -1.62
CA GLU A 121 8.18 8.93 -2.83
C GLU A 121 8.36 8.01 -4.04
N LEU A 122 9.57 7.49 -4.26
CA LEU A 122 9.85 6.53 -5.34
C LEU A 122 9.07 5.22 -5.16
N ALA A 123 8.95 4.70 -3.94
CA ALA A 123 8.18 3.49 -3.69
C ALA A 123 6.67 3.69 -3.93
N VAL A 124 6.13 4.85 -3.54
CA VAL A 124 4.74 5.22 -3.81
C VAL A 124 4.47 5.32 -5.32
N LEU A 125 5.37 5.98 -6.06
CA LEU A 125 5.26 6.09 -7.51
C LEU A 125 5.39 4.74 -8.22
N SER A 126 6.31 3.88 -7.77
CA SER A 126 6.48 2.52 -8.30
C SER A 126 5.21 1.68 -8.16
N LEU A 127 4.54 1.75 -7.00
CA LEU A 127 3.27 1.04 -6.80
C LEU A 127 2.12 1.63 -7.63
N ALA A 128 2.16 2.93 -7.92
CA ALA A 128 1.12 3.64 -8.67
C ALA A 128 1.26 3.59 -10.20
N ALA A 129 2.42 3.13 -10.71
CA ALA A 129 2.69 2.88 -12.12
C ALA A 129 2.10 1.53 -12.57
#